data_AF-A0A9E7D2H1-F1
#
_entry.id   AF-A0A9E7D2H1-F1
#
_cell.length_a   1.000
_cell.length_b   1.000
_cell.length_c   1.000
_cell.angle_alpha   90.00
_cell.angle_beta   90.00
_cell.angle_gamma   90.00
#
_symmetry.space_group_name_H-M   'P 1'
#
loop_
_entity.id
_entity.type
_entity.pdbx_description
1 polymer ?
#
loop_
_entity_poly.entity_id
_entity_poly.type
_entity_poly.pdbx_seq_one_letter_code
_entity_poly.pdbx_strand_id
1 'polypeptide(L)'
;MTPDTLHPLVARLTTTLGYPYLDSEEEAAAALPAGDSLLFLPAHGKAHMETPDIAVVLPELVGALGASATMGGAVAGPAYEKQLREQLGGIALPAIVVLRGGRPLGSLSRMRDWDEFLERLSAVLARPAASH
;
A
#
# COMPACT_ATOMS: atom_id res chain seq x y z
N MET A 1 12.03 -1.33 17.98
CA MET A 1 12.27 -0.09 17.21
C MET A 1 10.98 0.72 17.31
N THR A 2 11.00 1.88 17.98
CA THR A 2 9.77 2.63 18.27
C THR A 2 9.22 3.32 17.02
N PRO A 3 7.90 3.25 16.72
CA PRO A 3 7.27 3.88 15.56
C PRO A 3 7.13 5.42 15.70
N ASP A 4 8.07 6.09 16.35
CA ASP A 4 7.94 7.47 16.86
C ASP A 4 8.03 8.57 15.79
N THR A 5 8.21 8.22 14.52
CA THR A 5 8.30 9.20 13.40
C THR A 5 7.14 9.11 12.42
N LEU A 6 6.17 8.22 12.63
CA LEU A 6 5.02 8.06 11.74
C LEU A 6 3.89 9.03 12.10
N HIS A 7 3.23 9.57 11.07
CA HIS A 7 2.07 10.43 11.27
C HIS A 7 0.95 9.64 12.00
N PRO A 8 0.22 10.25 12.97
CA PRO A 8 -0.79 9.54 13.78
C PRO A 8 -1.84 8.77 12.96
N LEU A 9 -2.24 9.29 11.81
CA LEU A 9 -3.19 8.59 10.91
C LEU A 9 -2.60 7.31 10.32
N VAL A 10 -1.30 7.27 10.02
CA VAL A 10 -0.61 6.04 9.62
C VAL A 10 -0.58 5.05 10.78
N ALA A 11 -0.28 5.52 11.99
CA ALA A 11 -0.28 4.68 13.19
C ALA A 11 -1.67 4.10 13.49
N ARG A 12 -2.76 4.82 13.20
CA ARG A 12 -4.13 4.31 13.38
C ARG A 12 -4.44 3.13 12.46
N LEU A 13 -3.88 3.07 11.25
CA LEU A 13 -4.07 1.92 10.36
C LEU A 13 -3.65 0.63 11.06
N THR A 14 -2.50 0.62 11.72
CA THR A 14 -1.95 -0.59 12.34
C THR A 14 -2.53 -0.83 13.73
N THR A 15 -2.62 0.21 14.56
CA THR A 15 -3.01 0.09 15.97
C THR A 15 -4.51 -0.01 16.20
N THR A 16 -5.32 0.61 15.33
CA THR A 16 -6.78 0.68 15.50
C THR A 16 -7.51 -0.17 14.48
N LEU A 17 -7.10 -0.10 13.20
CA LEU A 17 -7.79 -0.79 12.11
C LEU A 17 -7.21 -2.19 11.82
N GLY A 18 -6.12 -2.57 12.50
CA GLY A 18 -5.54 -3.91 12.42
C GLY A 18 -4.80 -4.22 11.13
N TYR A 19 -4.43 -3.20 10.33
CA TYR A 19 -3.59 -3.42 9.16
C TYR A 19 -2.21 -3.93 9.57
N PRO A 20 -1.69 -5.00 8.94
CA PRO A 20 -0.35 -5.48 9.24
C PRO A 20 0.70 -4.42 8.84
N TYR A 21 1.74 -4.31 9.66
CA TYR A 21 2.91 -3.50 9.39
C TYR A 21 4.05 -4.42 8.95
N LEU A 22 4.54 -4.25 7.72
CA LEU A 22 5.40 -5.22 7.04
C LEU A 22 6.74 -4.59 6.70
N ASP A 23 7.83 -5.07 7.29
CA ASP A 23 9.18 -4.53 7.05
C ASP A 23 9.98 -5.34 6.02
N SER A 24 9.41 -6.44 5.51
CA SER A 24 10.02 -7.29 4.49
C SER A 24 9.00 -7.93 3.53
N GLU A 25 9.50 -8.38 2.36
CA GLU A 25 8.71 -9.17 1.40
C GLU A 25 8.27 -10.52 1.99
N GLU A 26 9.07 -11.11 2.87
CA GLU A 26 8.78 -12.39 3.53
C GLU A 26 7.58 -12.26 4.48
N GLU A 27 7.56 -11.20 5.29
CA GLU A 27 6.39 -10.87 6.13
C GLU A 27 5.16 -10.60 5.27
N ALA A 28 5.32 -9.88 4.15
CA ALA A 28 4.22 -9.62 3.23
C ALA A 28 3.66 -10.92 2.64
N ALA A 29 4.51 -11.85 2.22
CA ALA A 29 4.10 -13.16 1.70
C ALA A 29 3.38 -14.02 2.76
N ALA A 30 3.73 -13.87 4.04
CA ALA A 30 3.11 -14.61 5.14
C ALA A 30 1.78 -13.98 5.61
N ALA A 31 1.68 -12.66 5.60
CA ALA A 31 0.54 -11.92 6.18
C ALA A 31 -0.54 -11.58 5.16
N LEU A 32 -0.19 -11.39 3.88
CA LEU A 32 -1.14 -10.99 2.85
C LEU A 32 -1.81 -12.21 2.21
N PRO A 33 -3.07 -12.07 1.75
CA PRO A 33 -3.73 -13.11 0.99
C PRO A 33 -3.00 -13.41 -0.33
N ALA A 34 -3.20 -14.62 -0.87
CA ALA A 34 -2.65 -15.03 -2.16
C ALA A 34 -3.18 -14.17 -3.34
N GLY A 35 -4.30 -13.48 -3.15
CA GLY A 35 -4.90 -12.57 -4.12
C GLY A 35 -4.24 -11.19 -4.16
N ASP A 36 -5.04 -10.19 -4.51
CA ASP A 36 -4.61 -8.79 -4.58
C ASP A 36 -4.60 -8.14 -3.19
N SER A 37 -3.63 -7.27 -2.93
CA SER A 37 -3.52 -6.49 -1.68
C SER A 37 -2.99 -5.08 -1.95
N LEU A 38 -3.45 -4.13 -1.17
CA LEU A 38 -3.00 -2.74 -1.22
C LEU A 38 -1.96 -2.48 -0.12
N LEU A 39 -0.73 -2.24 -0.51
CA LEU A 39 0.35 -1.90 0.41
C LEU A 39 0.62 -0.40 0.37
N PHE A 40 0.48 0.26 1.50
CA PHE A 40 0.76 1.68 1.64
C PHE A 40 2.23 1.96 2.01
N LEU A 41 2.89 2.80 1.25
CA LEU A 41 4.25 3.31 1.48
C LEU A 41 4.15 4.76 2.01
N PRO A 42 4.32 4.99 3.33
CA PRO A 42 4.02 6.26 3.99
C PRO A 42 5.11 7.34 3.85
N ALA A 43 6.18 7.11 3.09
CA ALA A 43 7.34 8.00 2.98
C ALA A 43 8.11 8.13 4.31
N HIS A 44 8.65 7.02 4.82
CA HIS A 44 9.37 6.99 6.09
C HIS A 44 10.54 7.99 6.12
N GLY A 45 10.74 8.61 7.29
CA GLY A 45 11.85 9.55 7.52
C GLY A 45 11.68 10.93 6.88
N LYS A 46 10.60 11.19 6.13
CA LYS A 46 10.30 12.52 5.58
C LYS A 46 8.82 12.86 5.72
N ALA A 47 8.52 13.92 6.46
CA ALA A 47 7.16 14.45 6.52
C ALA A 47 6.68 14.86 5.12
N HIS A 48 5.61 14.24 4.65
CA HIS A 48 4.94 14.52 3.38
C HIS A 48 3.48 14.87 3.64
N MET A 49 3.01 15.98 3.07
CA MET A 49 1.67 16.50 3.33
C MET A 49 0.55 15.55 2.90
N GLU A 50 0.78 14.71 1.89
CA GLU A 50 -0.21 13.76 1.35
C GLU A 50 -0.29 12.44 2.13
N THR A 51 0.69 12.15 3.01
CA THR A 51 0.74 10.92 3.80
C THR A 51 -0.51 10.72 4.68
N PRO A 52 -0.97 11.72 5.45
CA PRO A 52 -2.21 11.61 6.22
C PRO A 52 -3.43 11.29 5.36
N ASP A 53 -3.58 11.95 4.21
CA ASP A 53 -4.73 11.77 3.34
C ASP A 53 -4.75 10.36 2.74
N ILE A 54 -3.61 9.85 2.26
CA ILE A 54 -3.52 8.47 1.75
C ILE A 54 -3.82 7.45 2.86
N ALA A 55 -3.38 7.73 4.10
CA ALA A 55 -3.68 6.85 5.23
C ALA A 55 -5.18 6.77 5.54
N VAL A 56 -5.94 7.85 5.31
CA VAL A 56 -7.41 7.85 5.47
C VAL A 56 -8.10 7.16 4.30
N VAL A 57 -7.53 7.25 3.10
CA VAL A 57 -8.09 6.69 1.87
C VAL A 57 -7.90 5.17 1.76
N LEU A 58 -6.81 4.61 2.30
CA LEU A 58 -6.54 3.17 2.20
C LEU A 58 -7.72 2.28 2.67
N PRO A 59 -8.33 2.49 3.86
CA PRO A 59 -9.49 1.71 4.29
C PRO A 59 -10.70 1.83 3.36
N GLU A 60 -10.94 3.02 2.81
CA GLU A 60 -12.03 3.25 1.88
C GLU A 60 -11.82 2.48 0.57
N LEU A 61 -10.57 2.45 0.06
CA LEU A 61 -10.22 1.68 -1.13
C LEU A 61 -10.40 0.18 -0.92
N VAL A 62 -9.93 -0.34 0.22
CA VAL A 62 -10.10 -1.75 0.58
C VAL A 62 -11.59 -2.09 0.70
N GLY A 63 -12.41 -1.21 1.28
CA GLY A 63 -13.86 -1.40 1.36
C GLY A 63 -14.56 -1.36 0.00
N ALA A 64 -14.21 -0.40 -0.85
CA ALA A 64 -14.81 -0.22 -2.17
C ALA A 64 -14.49 -1.38 -3.12
N LEU A 65 -13.28 -1.93 -3.06
CA LEU A 65 -12.82 -3.02 -3.93
C LEU A 65 -13.00 -4.42 -3.34
N GLY A 66 -13.03 -4.52 -2.00
CA GLY A 66 -13.13 -5.77 -1.25
C GLY A 66 -14.51 -6.43 -1.29
N ALA A 67 -15.53 -5.79 -1.89
CA ALA A 67 -16.85 -6.40 -2.07
C ALA A 67 -16.84 -7.61 -3.01
N SER A 68 -15.82 -7.77 -3.86
CA SER A 68 -15.75 -8.83 -4.89
C SER A 68 -14.55 -9.78 -4.74
N ALA A 69 -13.55 -9.44 -3.92
CA ALA A 69 -12.34 -10.25 -3.73
C ALA A 69 -11.84 -10.14 -2.28
N THR A 70 -11.08 -11.16 -1.82
CA THR A 70 -10.34 -11.14 -0.56
C THR A 70 -9.18 -10.14 -0.62
N MET A 71 -9.49 -8.87 -0.83
CA MET A 71 -8.51 -7.80 -0.94
C MET A 71 -8.17 -7.28 0.45
N GLY A 72 -6.89 -7.41 0.81
CA GLY A 72 -6.36 -6.87 2.07
C GLY A 72 -5.70 -5.51 1.88
N GLY A 73 -5.41 -4.85 3.00
CA GLY A 73 -4.49 -3.72 3.03
C GLY A 73 -3.31 -4.01 3.94
N ALA A 74 -2.24 -3.23 3.84
CA ALA A 74 -1.10 -3.27 4.76
C ALA A 74 -0.34 -1.94 4.73
N VAL A 75 0.53 -1.73 5.72
CA VAL A 75 1.46 -0.60 5.77
C VAL A 75 2.88 -1.13 5.67
N ALA A 76 3.66 -0.61 4.74
CA ALA A 76 5.07 -0.94 4.62
C ALA A 76 5.87 -0.25 5.75
N GLY A 77 6.83 -0.97 6.31
CA GLY A 77 7.91 -0.41 7.11
C GLY A 77 9.02 0.19 6.24
N PRO A 78 9.97 0.92 6.85
CA PRO A 78 11.01 1.64 6.14
C PRO A 78 11.90 0.74 5.25
N ALA A 79 12.20 -0.49 5.68
CA ALA A 79 13.04 -1.38 4.89
C ALA A 79 12.30 -1.87 3.64
N TYR A 80 11.06 -2.31 3.81
CA TYR A 80 10.25 -2.78 2.69
C TYR A 80 9.86 -1.67 1.72
N GLU A 81 9.53 -0.47 2.24
CA GLU A 81 9.28 0.71 1.41
C GLU A 81 10.47 1.02 0.50
N LYS A 82 11.68 1.01 1.08
CA LYS A 82 12.90 1.25 0.31
C LYS A 82 13.07 0.20 -0.79
N GLN A 83 12.94 -1.09 -0.44
CA GLN A 83 13.05 -2.20 -1.39
C GLN A 83 12.05 -2.05 -2.55
N LEU A 84 10.77 -1.81 -2.26
CA LEU A 84 9.73 -1.69 -3.28
C LEU A 84 9.92 -0.46 -4.16
N ARG A 85 10.37 0.66 -3.58
CA ARG A 85 10.70 1.85 -4.35
C ARG A 85 11.83 1.57 -5.34
N GLU A 86 12.83 0.78 -4.97
CA GLU A 86 13.90 0.36 -5.88
C GLU A 86 13.38 -0.59 -6.97
N GLN A 87 12.59 -1.62 -6.60
CA GLN A 87 11.99 -2.57 -7.56
C GLN A 87 11.08 -1.89 -8.59
N LEU A 88 10.36 -0.85 -8.18
CA LEU A 88 9.41 -0.11 -9.03
C LEU A 88 10.04 1.06 -9.80
N GLY A 89 11.38 1.19 -9.79
CA GLY A 89 12.08 2.21 -10.58
C GLY A 89 12.05 3.62 -9.98
N GLY A 90 12.03 3.74 -8.65
CA GLY A 90 12.19 5.01 -7.95
C GLY A 90 10.92 5.83 -7.83
N ILE A 91 9.76 5.18 -7.71
CA ILE A 91 8.44 5.82 -7.61
C ILE A 91 8.39 6.95 -6.57
N ALA A 92 7.49 7.91 -6.82
CA ALA A 92 7.24 9.00 -5.89
C ALA A 92 6.50 8.48 -4.65
N LEU A 93 6.85 8.98 -3.48
CA LEU A 93 6.19 8.70 -2.22
C LEU A 93 5.44 9.94 -1.72
N PRO A 94 4.38 9.77 -0.92
CA PRO A 94 3.75 8.50 -0.51
C PRO A 94 2.98 7.81 -1.65
N ALA A 95 2.78 6.49 -1.56
CA ALA A 95 2.17 5.69 -2.63
C ALA A 95 1.39 4.46 -2.13
N ILE A 96 0.42 4.01 -2.92
CA ILE A 96 -0.23 2.70 -2.79
C ILE A 96 0.36 1.76 -3.84
N VAL A 97 0.89 0.62 -3.41
CA VAL A 97 1.39 -0.45 -4.28
C VAL A 97 0.37 -1.57 -4.29
N VAL A 98 0.01 -2.04 -5.49
CA VAL A 98 -0.81 -3.24 -5.66
C VAL A 98 0.11 -4.45 -5.68
N LEU A 99 -0.09 -5.34 -4.73
CA LEU A 99 0.58 -6.63 -4.65
C LEU A 99 -0.36 -7.72 -5.13
N ARG A 100 0.16 -8.71 -5.86
CA ARG A 100 -0.54 -9.96 -6.18
C ARG A 100 0.34 -11.13 -5.82
N GLY A 101 -0.12 -11.96 -4.87
CA GLY A 101 0.70 -13.05 -4.33
C GLY A 101 2.06 -12.56 -3.81
N GLY A 102 2.08 -11.39 -3.14
CA GLY A 102 3.30 -10.77 -2.60
C GLY A 102 4.17 -10.01 -3.60
N ARG A 103 3.87 -10.06 -4.91
CA ARG A 103 4.67 -9.37 -5.94
C ARG A 103 4.04 -8.05 -6.37
N PRO A 104 4.82 -6.97 -6.56
CA PRO A 104 4.28 -5.69 -6.99
C PRO A 104 3.86 -5.71 -8.46
N LEU A 105 2.59 -5.39 -8.72
CA LEU A 105 2.02 -5.23 -10.07
C LEU A 105 2.16 -3.79 -10.59
N GLY A 106 2.12 -2.82 -9.68
CA GLY A 106 2.19 -1.41 -9.99
C GLY A 106 1.93 -0.55 -8.76
N SER A 107 2.09 0.77 -8.92
CA SER A 107 1.90 1.73 -7.85
C SER A 107 1.10 2.94 -8.32
N LEU A 108 0.33 3.50 -7.40
CA LEU A 108 -0.33 4.79 -7.53
C LEU A 108 0.31 5.73 -6.52
N SER A 109 0.97 6.76 -7.02
CA SER A 109 1.56 7.83 -6.21
C SER A 109 0.72 9.10 -6.35
N ARG A 110 0.68 9.88 -5.27
CA ARG A 110 -0.10 11.12 -5.11
C ARG A 110 -1.61 10.93 -5.11
N MET A 111 -2.28 11.71 -4.29
CA MET A 111 -3.74 11.76 -4.32
C MET A 111 -4.23 12.57 -5.52
N ARG A 112 -5.28 12.05 -6.14
CA ARG A 112 -6.03 12.65 -7.23
C ARG A 112 -7.51 12.64 -6.86
N ASP A 113 -8.37 13.14 -7.74
CA ASP A 113 -9.82 12.91 -7.64
C ASP A 113 -10.13 11.42 -7.46
N TRP A 114 -11.12 11.14 -6.60
CA TRP A 114 -11.46 9.80 -6.14
C TRP A 114 -11.76 8.82 -7.28
N ASP A 115 -12.61 9.22 -8.23
CA ASP A 115 -12.98 8.39 -9.38
C ASP A 115 -11.75 8.02 -10.22
N GLU A 116 -10.85 8.98 -10.46
CA GLU A 116 -9.66 8.74 -11.26
C GLU A 116 -8.70 7.76 -10.56
N PHE A 117 -8.63 7.83 -9.24
CA PHE A 117 -7.85 6.90 -8.44
C PHE A 117 -8.40 5.47 -8.55
N LEU A 118 -9.72 5.31 -8.44
CA LEU A 118 -10.39 4.01 -8.60
C LEU A 118 -10.22 3.43 -10.01
N GLU A 119 -10.34 4.26 -11.05
CA GLU A 119 -10.14 3.83 -12.43
C GLU A 119 -8.71 3.32 -12.67
N ARG A 120 -7.71 4.08 -12.20
CA ARG A 120 -6.29 3.68 -12.29
C ARG A 120 -6.01 2.41 -11.50
N LEU A 121 -6.55 2.31 -10.29
CA LEU A 121 -6.35 1.14 -9.45
C LEU A 121 -6.97 -0.10 -10.09
N SER A 122 -8.17 0.04 -10.65
CA SER A 122 -8.85 -1.01 -11.42
C SER A 122 -8.03 -1.43 -12.64
N ALA A 123 -7.42 -0.48 -13.35
CA ALA A 123 -6.54 -0.77 -14.48
C ALA A 123 -5.27 -1.55 -14.08
N VAL A 124 -4.69 -1.26 -12.90
CA VAL A 124 -3.56 -2.04 -12.36
C VAL A 124 -4.00 -3.46 -11.98
N LEU A 125 -5.15 -3.60 -11.33
CA LEU A 125 -5.72 -4.90 -10.94
C LEU A 125 -6.09 -5.78 -12.14
N ALA A 126 -6.57 -5.17 -13.23
CA ALA A 126 -6.91 -5.87 -14.47
C ALA A 126 -5.67 -6.39 -15.23
N ARG A 127 -4.46 -5.93 -14.90
CA ARG A 127 -3.24 -6.42 -15.53
C ARG A 127 -3.02 -7.89 -15.14
N PRO A 128 -2.73 -8.80 -16.09
CA PRO A 128 -2.37 -10.17 -15.74
C PRO A 128 -1.10 -10.16 -14.88
N ALA A 129 -1.02 -11.08 -13.91
CA ALA A 129 0.27 -11.37 -13.27
C ALA A 129 1.25 -11.72 -14.41
N ALA A 130 2.40 -11.05 -14.46
CA ALA A 130 3.40 -11.39 -15.47
C ALA A 130 3.78 -12.86 -15.29
N SER A 131 3.36 -13.71 -16.24
CA SER A 131 3.83 -15.08 -16.34
C SER A 131 5.33 -15.02 -16.57
N HIS A 132 6.11 -15.37 -15.56
CA HIS A 132 7.53 -15.66 -15.74
C HIS A 132 7.67 -17.12 -16.16
#